data_AF-A0A7U6QLI8-F1
#
_entry.id   AF-A0A7U6QLI8-F1
#
_cell.length_a   1.000
_cell.length_b   1.000
_cell.length_c   1.000
_cell.angle_alpha   90.00
_cell.angle_beta   90.00
_cell.angle_gamma   90.00
#
_symmetry.space_group_name_H-M   'P 1'
#
loop_
_entity.id
_entity.type
_entity.pdbx_description
1 polymer ?
#
loop_
_entity_poly.entity_id
_entity_poly.type
_entity_poly.pdbx_seq_one_letter_code
_entity_poly.pdbx_strand_id
1 'polypeptide(L)'
;MLQLSNYWHSGETISINLLPDVDVTDILLTRKKSHPRQLIRTVLAENTDNALPKKLLAALQTQLWDDIKDTELANIKDERLSELGATLNGWQLKPSGTEGYRTAEVTRGGIKTDEVSSKTMQSNLQEGLYFIGEVLDVTGWLGGYNFQWAWASGFVSGEVV
;
A
#
# COMPACT_ATOMS: atom_id res chain seq x y z
N MET A 1 -2.88 -3.44 0.59
CA MET A 1 -2.22 -2.95 1.83
C MET A 1 -1.30 -3.97 2.49
N LEU A 2 -1.58 -5.28 2.43
CA LEU A 2 -0.73 -6.31 3.06
C LEU A 2 0.74 -6.32 2.62
N GLN A 3 1.04 -6.00 1.36
CA GLN A 3 2.43 -5.89 0.91
C GLN A 3 3.17 -4.70 1.55
N LEU A 4 2.47 -3.58 1.77
CA LEU A 4 3.07 -2.37 2.33
C LEU A 4 3.43 -2.55 3.81
N SER A 5 2.73 -3.41 4.55
CA SER A 5 3.03 -3.67 5.97
C SER A 5 4.39 -4.33 6.17
N ASN A 6 5.01 -4.91 5.14
CA ASN A 6 6.39 -5.39 5.20
C ASN A 6 7.41 -4.26 5.36
N TYR A 7 7.07 -3.04 4.95
CA TYR A 7 7.96 -1.88 4.93
C TYR A 7 7.58 -0.80 5.93
N TRP A 8 6.32 -0.75 6.34
CA TRP A 8 5.82 0.24 7.29
C TRP A 8 6.25 -0.07 8.73
N HIS A 9 6.55 0.98 9.48
CA HIS A 9 6.83 0.96 10.91
C HIS A 9 5.82 1.82 11.71
N SER A 10 5.60 1.43 12.97
CA SER A 10 4.64 2.12 13.84
C SER A 10 4.99 3.60 13.99
N GLY A 11 3.99 4.46 13.74
CA GLY A 11 4.13 5.91 13.79
C GLY A 11 4.42 6.58 12.45
N GLU A 12 4.74 5.81 11.40
CA GLU A 12 4.95 6.31 10.04
C GLU A 12 3.64 6.62 9.32
N THR A 13 3.72 7.56 8.36
CA THR A 13 2.65 7.92 7.44
C THR A 13 2.81 7.13 6.14
N ILE A 14 1.69 6.68 5.58
CA ILE A 14 1.63 6.10 4.23
C ILE A 14 0.98 7.08 3.27
N SER A 15 1.48 7.13 2.03
CA SER A 15 0.88 7.90 0.94
C SER A 15 0.17 6.95 -0.02
N ILE A 16 -1.07 7.29 -0.38
CA ILE A 16 -1.88 6.54 -1.32
C ILE A 16 -2.21 7.43 -2.51
N ASN A 17 -1.72 7.08 -3.70
CA ASN A 17 -2.23 7.63 -4.93
C ASN A 17 -3.52 6.89 -5.32
N LEU A 18 -4.67 7.55 -5.17
CA LEU A 18 -5.98 6.95 -5.46
C LEU A 18 -6.23 6.77 -6.96
N LEU A 19 -5.50 7.51 -7.79
CA LEU A 19 -5.63 7.55 -9.25
C LEU A 19 -4.22 7.54 -9.87
N PRO A 20 -3.51 6.40 -9.82
CA PRO A 20 -2.08 6.32 -10.17
C PRO A 20 -1.76 6.64 -11.62
N ASP A 21 -2.70 6.39 -12.53
CA ASP A 21 -2.51 6.58 -13.98
C ASP A 21 -2.86 8.01 -14.43
N VAL A 22 -3.24 8.88 -13.49
CA VAL A 22 -3.93 10.13 -13.80
C VAL A 22 -3.46 11.27 -12.91
N ASP A 23 -3.06 12.40 -13.52
CA ASP A 23 -2.86 13.67 -12.79
C ASP A 23 -4.21 14.38 -12.60
N VAL A 24 -4.71 14.33 -11.37
CA VAL A 24 -6.01 14.90 -11.02
C VAL A 24 -5.99 16.42 -11.07
N THR A 25 -4.87 17.04 -10.73
CA THR A 25 -4.71 18.51 -10.80
C THR A 25 -4.86 18.97 -12.23
N ASP A 26 -4.13 18.33 -13.16
CA ASP A 26 -4.19 18.69 -14.58
C ASP A 26 -5.59 18.48 -15.16
N ILE A 27 -6.27 17.39 -14.81
CA ILE A 27 -7.66 17.14 -15.23
C ILE A 27 -8.59 18.25 -14.75
N LEU A 28 -8.54 18.62 -13.47
CA LEU A 28 -9.45 19.61 -12.91
C LEU A 28 -9.24 20.97 -13.56
N LEU A 29 -8.00 21.39 -13.77
CA LEU A 29 -7.65 22.66 -14.42
C LEU A 29 -8.02 22.66 -15.91
N THR A 30 -7.80 21.55 -16.62
CA THR A 30 -8.16 21.40 -18.04
C THR A 30 -9.69 21.37 -18.23
N ARG A 31 -10.42 20.69 -17.34
CA ARG A 31 -11.88 20.67 -17.35
C ARG A 31 -12.49 21.99 -16.96
N LYS A 32 -11.88 22.75 -16.04
CA LYS A 32 -12.32 24.11 -15.74
C LYS A 32 -12.31 25.00 -16.98
N LYS A 33 -11.32 24.87 -17.86
CA LYS A 33 -11.23 25.64 -19.12
C LYS A 33 -12.24 25.18 -20.17
N SER A 34 -12.43 23.88 -20.34
CA SER A 34 -13.26 23.32 -21.42
C SER A 34 -14.75 23.18 -21.05
N HIS A 35 -15.05 22.89 -19.79
CA HIS A 35 -16.39 22.58 -19.27
C HIS A 35 -16.63 23.29 -17.91
N PRO A 36 -16.64 24.63 -17.88
CA PRO A 36 -16.61 25.42 -16.64
C PRO A 36 -17.79 25.19 -15.68
N ARG A 37 -18.93 24.72 -16.19
CA ARG A 37 -20.15 24.46 -15.39
C ARG A 37 -20.21 23.05 -14.78
N GLN A 38 -19.23 22.20 -15.05
CA GLN A 38 -19.19 20.87 -14.45
C GLN A 38 -18.89 20.96 -12.94
N LEU A 39 -19.30 19.94 -12.20
CA LEU A 39 -18.95 19.74 -10.81
C LEU A 39 -17.73 18.80 -10.71
N ILE A 40 -16.95 18.94 -9.63
CA ILE A 40 -15.77 18.09 -9.37
C ILE A 40 -16.12 16.59 -9.47
N ARG A 41 -17.22 16.15 -8.84
CA ARG A 41 -17.66 14.75 -8.86
C ARG A 41 -17.90 14.20 -10.27
N THR A 42 -18.41 15.05 -11.17
CA THR A 42 -18.71 14.68 -12.56
C THR A 42 -17.41 14.53 -13.33
N VAL A 43 -16.48 15.47 -13.17
CA VAL A 43 -15.14 15.39 -13.78
C VAL A 43 -14.41 14.14 -13.34
N LEU A 44 -14.38 13.86 -12.03
CA LEU A 44 -13.68 12.68 -11.52
C LEU A 44 -14.31 11.38 -12.04
N ALA A 45 -15.64 11.29 -12.11
CA ALA A 45 -16.31 10.10 -12.64
C ALA A 45 -16.04 9.89 -14.15
N GLU A 46 -16.13 10.95 -14.95
CA GLU A 46 -15.98 10.90 -16.41
C GLU A 46 -14.52 10.71 -16.86
N ASN A 47 -13.56 11.33 -16.17
CA ASN A 47 -12.16 11.34 -16.60
C ASN A 47 -11.30 10.22 -15.99
N THR A 48 -11.88 9.39 -15.13
CA THR A 48 -11.17 8.25 -14.52
C THR A 48 -11.84 6.91 -14.84
N ASP A 49 -12.73 6.87 -15.84
CA ASP A 49 -13.52 5.68 -16.19
C ASP A 49 -14.27 5.08 -14.99
N ASN A 50 -14.74 5.92 -14.07
CA ASN A 50 -15.31 5.52 -12.78
C ASN A 50 -14.37 4.64 -11.92
N ALA A 51 -13.06 4.89 -11.97
CA ALA A 51 -12.07 4.17 -11.16
C ALA A 51 -12.36 4.27 -9.64
N LEU A 52 -12.99 5.36 -9.19
CA LEU A 52 -13.42 5.52 -7.81
C LEU A 52 -14.86 4.98 -7.61
N PRO A 53 -15.06 3.98 -6.74
CA PRO A 53 -16.40 3.52 -6.38
C PRO A 53 -17.28 4.66 -5.84
N LYS A 54 -18.56 4.68 -6.21
CA LYS A 54 -19.51 5.76 -5.84
C LYS A 54 -19.52 6.09 -4.34
N LYS A 55 -19.46 5.07 -3.47
CA LYS A 55 -19.41 5.26 -2.02
C LYS A 55 -18.11 5.90 -1.55
N LEU A 56 -16.98 5.54 -2.16
CA LEU A 56 -15.68 6.15 -1.87
C LEU A 56 -15.67 7.61 -2.33
N LEU A 57 -16.12 7.89 -3.54
CA LEU A 57 -16.21 9.26 -4.05
C LEU A 57 -17.08 10.15 -3.15
N ALA A 58 -18.24 9.64 -2.69
CA ALA A 58 -19.10 10.37 -1.76
C ALA A 58 -18.42 10.62 -0.40
N ALA A 59 -17.69 9.63 0.15
CA ALA A 59 -16.95 9.79 1.39
C ALA A 59 -15.81 10.81 1.25
N LEU A 60 -15.04 10.73 0.15
CA LEU A 60 -13.97 11.69 -0.16
C LEU A 60 -14.55 13.10 -0.33
N GLN A 61 -15.68 13.25 -1.02
CA GLN A 61 -16.35 14.54 -1.18
C GLN A 61 -16.66 15.17 0.18
N THR A 62 -17.31 14.42 1.07
CA THR A 62 -17.64 14.90 2.42
C THR A 62 -16.40 15.27 3.25
N GLN A 63 -15.27 14.61 3.01
CA GLN A 63 -14.04 14.79 3.80
C GLN A 63 -13.13 15.89 3.25
N LEU A 64 -13.02 16.01 1.92
CA LEU A 64 -11.94 16.74 1.27
C LEU A 64 -12.40 18.03 0.55
N TRP A 65 -13.65 18.09 0.08
CA TRP A 65 -14.17 19.26 -0.68
C TRP A 65 -15.66 19.52 -0.45
N ASP A 66 -16.19 19.25 0.75
CA ASP A 66 -17.62 19.45 1.07
C ASP A 66 -18.06 20.90 0.89
N ASP A 67 -17.14 21.84 1.13
CA ASP A 67 -17.30 23.28 0.99
C ASP A 67 -17.59 23.73 -0.45
N ILE A 68 -17.11 22.98 -1.44
CA ILE A 68 -17.21 23.31 -2.87
C ILE A 68 -17.89 22.21 -3.70
N LYS A 69 -18.53 21.23 -3.07
CA LYS A 69 -19.08 20.04 -3.74
C LYS A 69 -20.13 20.34 -4.83
N ASP A 70 -20.92 21.39 -4.62
CA ASP A 70 -21.98 21.84 -5.52
C ASP A 70 -21.60 23.13 -6.25
N THR A 71 -20.31 23.50 -6.22
CA THR A 71 -19.78 24.67 -6.92
C THR A 71 -19.29 24.28 -8.31
N GLU A 72 -19.71 25.02 -9.33
CA GLU A 72 -19.19 24.88 -10.70
C GLU A 72 -17.68 25.20 -10.75
N LEU A 73 -16.90 24.45 -11.53
CA LEU A 73 -15.44 24.63 -11.65
C LEU A 73 -15.02 26.09 -11.92
N ALA A 74 -15.82 26.82 -12.71
CA ALA A 74 -15.57 28.23 -13.02
C ALA A 74 -15.39 29.10 -11.78
N ASN A 75 -16.09 28.76 -10.70
CA ASN A 75 -16.17 29.53 -9.46
C ASN A 75 -15.19 29.02 -8.38
N ILE A 76 -14.36 28.03 -8.68
CA ILE A 76 -13.36 27.46 -7.77
C ILE A 76 -11.99 27.99 -8.16
N LYS A 77 -11.19 28.44 -7.20
CA LYS A 77 -9.82 28.92 -7.45
C LYS A 77 -8.92 27.78 -7.93
N ASP A 78 -7.97 28.09 -8.82
CA ASP A 78 -7.06 27.09 -9.39
C ASP A 78 -6.18 26.46 -8.31
N GLU A 79 -5.77 27.24 -7.31
CA GLU A 79 -5.01 26.76 -6.15
C GLU A 79 -5.78 25.69 -5.40
N ARG A 80 -7.10 25.90 -5.19
CA ARG A 80 -7.95 24.95 -4.48
C ARG A 80 -8.13 23.64 -5.26
N LEU A 81 -8.23 23.71 -6.59
CA LEU A 81 -8.28 22.52 -7.45
C LEU A 81 -6.94 21.76 -7.43
N SER A 82 -5.83 22.48 -7.38
CA SER A 82 -4.49 21.90 -7.34
C SER A 82 -4.20 21.22 -6.01
N GLU A 83 -4.62 21.82 -4.89
CA GLU A 83 -4.58 21.19 -3.56
C GLU A 83 -5.40 19.89 -3.52
N LEU A 84 -6.61 19.92 -4.10
CA LEU A 84 -7.46 18.74 -4.16
C LEU A 84 -6.83 17.63 -5.01
N GLY A 85 -6.32 17.97 -6.19
CA GLY A 85 -5.67 17.02 -7.08
C GLY A 85 -4.44 16.39 -6.42
N ALA A 86 -3.57 17.20 -5.82
CA ALA A 86 -2.42 16.72 -5.06
C ALA A 86 -2.82 15.80 -3.89
N THR A 87 -3.91 16.14 -3.18
CA THR A 87 -4.42 15.31 -2.09
C THR A 87 -4.93 13.96 -2.59
N LEU A 88 -5.61 13.92 -3.74
CA LEU A 88 -6.12 12.66 -4.32
C LEU A 88 -5.01 11.79 -4.91
N ASN A 89 -3.96 12.40 -5.48
CA ASN A 89 -2.79 11.69 -5.99
C ASN A 89 -1.74 11.35 -4.91
N GLY A 90 -1.88 11.86 -3.70
CA GLY A 90 -0.92 11.67 -2.60
C GLY A 90 -1.61 11.71 -1.24
N TRP A 91 -2.66 10.90 -1.08
CA TRP A 91 -3.47 10.91 0.14
C TRP A 91 -2.69 10.34 1.31
N GLN A 92 -2.40 11.20 2.30
CA GLN A 92 -1.60 10.84 3.46
C GLN A 92 -2.47 10.25 4.57
N LEU A 93 -2.10 9.06 5.04
CA LEU A 93 -2.75 8.36 6.13
C LEU A 93 -1.75 7.95 7.19
N LYS A 94 -2.13 8.06 8.46
CA LYS A 94 -1.34 7.56 9.58
C LYS A 94 -2.07 6.37 10.22
N PRO A 95 -1.70 5.12 9.90
CA PRO A 95 -2.27 3.95 10.56
C PRO A 95 -2.05 4.03 12.08
N SER A 96 -3.07 3.65 12.86
CA SER A 96 -2.96 3.61 14.33
C SER A 96 -2.17 2.40 14.84
N GLY A 97 -2.01 1.37 14.02
CA GLY A 97 -1.31 0.14 14.36
C GLY A 97 -1.57 -0.97 13.32
N THR A 98 -1.11 -2.17 13.62
CA THR A 98 -1.45 -3.40 12.88
C THR A 98 -2.54 -4.17 13.63
N GLU A 99 -3.24 -5.07 12.95
CA GLU A 99 -4.27 -5.92 13.57
C GLU A 99 -3.69 -7.03 14.47
N GLY A 100 -2.36 -7.21 14.47
CA GLY A 100 -1.65 -8.19 15.29
C GLY A 100 -1.65 -9.61 14.73
N TYR A 101 -1.03 -10.54 15.47
CA TYR A 101 -0.74 -11.91 15.00
C TYR A 101 -1.98 -12.77 14.72
N ARG A 102 -3.16 -12.40 15.24
CA ARG A 102 -4.39 -13.16 14.96
C ARG A 102 -4.80 -13.06 13.49
N THR A 103 -4.42 -11.99 12.80
CA THR A 103 -4.75 -11.76 11.38
C THR A 103 -3.53 -11.63 10.48
N ALA A 104 -2.31 -11.56 11.05
CA ALA A 104 -1.08 -11.56 10.28
C ALA A 104 -0.92 -12.88 9.50
N GLU A 105 -0.54 -12.79 8.23
CA GLU A 105 -0.27 -13.98 7.39
C GLU A 105 1.12 -14.57 7.65
N VAL A 106 2.09 -13.74 8.04
CA VAL A 106 3.48 -14.13 8.31
C VAL A 106 4.10 -13.29 9.42
N THR A 107 5.18 -13.82 10.01
CA THR A 107 6.00 -13.14 11.01
C THR A 107 7.23 -12.53 10.35
N ARG A 108 7.49 -11.24 10.62
CA ARG A 108 8.73 -10.55 10.22
C ARG A 108 9.75 -10.64 11.35
N GLY A 109 11.00 -10.96 11.03
CA GLY A 109 12.03 -11.31 12.01
C GLY A 109 12.18 -12.83 12.15
N GLY A 110 12.99 -13.26 13.11
CA GLY A 110 13.21 -14.68 13.39
C GLY A 110 14.61 -14.95 13.91
N ILE A 111 15.06 -16.19 13.77
CA ILE A 111 16.44 -16.59 14.03
C ILE A 111 17.35 -15.92 13.01
N LYS A 112 18.42 -15.28 13.50
CA LYS A 112 19.39 -14.57 12.65
C LYS A 112 20.01 -15.53 11.65
N THR A 113 19.89 -15.19 10.38
CA THR A 113 20.43 -15.99 9.27
C THR A 113 21.96 -16.04 9.27
N ASP A 114 22.64 -15.04 9.85
CA ASP A 114 24.10 -15.03 10.02
C ASP A 114 24.61 -16.16 10.96
N GLU A 115 23.74 -16.69 11.82
CA GLU A 115 24.06 -17.77 12.77
C GLU A 115 23.69 -19.15 12.23
N VAL A 116 23.26 -19.23 10.97
CA VAL A 116 22.82 -20.46 10.30
C VAL A 116 23.56 -20.63 8.97
N SER A 117 24.04 -21.83 8.69
CA SER A 117 24.69 -22.16 7.43
C SER A 117 23.71 -22.03 6.26
N SER A 118 24.03 -21.18 5.28
CA SER A 118 23.22 -20.99 4.07
C SER A 118 23.16 -22.21 3.14
N LYS A 119 24.05 -23.19 3.34
CA LYS A 119 24.12 -24.42 2.52
C LYS A 119 23.44 -25.62 3.14
N THR A 120 23.29 -25.64 4.47
CA THR A 120 22.82 -26.83 5.20
C THR A 120 21.67 -26.53 6.14
N MET A 121 21.37 -25.25 6.39
CA MET A 121 20.41 -24.80 7.39
C MET A 121 20.76 -25.19 8.84
N GLN A 122 21.99 -25.64 9.08
CA GLN A 122 22.49 -26.01 10.41
C GLN A 122 22.91 -24.76 11.19
N SER A 123 22.69 -24.76 12.51
CA SER A 123 23.21 -23.74 13.41
C SER A 123 24.74 -23.75 13.43
N ASN A 124 25.33 -22.55 13.34
CA ASN A 124 26.77 -22.36 13.52
C ASN A 124 27.21 -22.48 14.99
N LEU A 125 26.25 -22.51 15.93
CA LEU A 125 26.51 -22.52 17.37
C LEU A 125 26.32 -23.90 18.00
N GLN A 126 25.58 -24.79 17.33
CA GLN A 126 25.27 -26.12 17.83
C GLN A 126 25.19 -27.13 16.68
N GLU A 127 26.16 -28.05 16.63
CA GLU A 127 26.12 -29.15 15.68
C GLU A 127 24.89 -30.05 15.92
N GLY A 128 24.33 -30.54 14.81
CA GLY A 128 23.12 -31.37 14.79
C GLY A 128 21.79 -30.60 14.95
N LEU A 129 21.82 -29.28 15.15
CA LEU A 129 20.62 -28.44 15.24
C LEU A 129 20.37 -27.68 13.93
N TYR A 130 19.15 -27.75 13.40
CA TYR A 130 18.76 -27.15 12.12
C TYR A 130 17.50 -26.29 12.27
N PHE A 131 17.42 -25.23 11.46
CA PHE A 131 16.27 -24.33 11.41
C PHE A 131 15.83 -24.13 9.97
N ILE A 132 14.54 -24.27 9.70
CA ILE A 132 13.97 -24.16 8.35
C ILE A 132 12.66 -23.37 8.35
N GLY A 133 12.28 -22.83 7.20
CA GLY A 133 11.02 -22.10 7.03
C GLY A 133 10.96 -20.78 7.79
N GLU A 134 9.75 -20.43 8.24
CA GLU A 134 9.40 -19.10 8.78
C GLU A 134 10.04 -18.79 10.14
N VAL A 135 10.64 -19.76 10.82
CA VAL A 135 11.34 -19.50 12.09
C VAL A 135 12.63 -18.68 11.88
N LEU A 136 13.18 -18.70 10.66
CA LEU A 136 14.34 -17.90 10.27
C LEU A 136 13.92 -16.48 9.93
N ASP A 137 14.83 -15.53 10.10
CA ASP A 137 14.65 -14.13 9.70
C ASP A 137 14.70 -13.96 8.17
N VAL A 138 13.69 -14.53 7.51
CA VAL A 138 13.47 -14.49 6.06
C VAL A 138 11.96 -14.38 5.83
N THR A 139 11.53 -13.21 5.36
CA THR A 139 10.13 -12.93 5.06
C THR A 139 9.96 -12.60 3.59
N GLY A 140 9.19 -13.43 2.88
CA GLY A 140 8.84 -13.21 1.48
C GLY A 140 7.63 -12.31 1.30
N TRP A 141 7.47 -11.79 0.08
CA TRP A 141 6.26 -11.08 -0.32
C TRP A 141 5.02 -11.98 -0.29
N LEU A 142 3.84 -11.37 -0.22
CA LEU A 142 2.59 -12.11 -0.46
C LEU A 142 2.57 -12.65 -1.90
N GLY A 143 2.06 -13.86 -2.09
CA GLY A 143 2.01 -14.53 -3.40
C GLY A 143 2.89 -15.77 -3.54
N GLY A 144 3.10 -16.53 -2.46
CA GLY A 144 3.74 -17.85 -2.51
C GLY A 144 5.23 -17.88 -2.18
N TYR A 145 5.88 -16.72 -1.99
CA TYR A 145 7.31 -16.65 -1.65
C TYR A 145 7.65 -17.32 -0.32
N ASN A 146 6.79 -17.18 0.69
CA ASN A 146 6.98 -17.83 1.99
C ASN A 146 6.88 -19.36 1.90
N PHE A 147 5.96 -19.88 1.07
CA PHE A 147 5.92 -21.31 0.79
C PHE A 147 7.17 -21.77 0.04
N GLN A 148 7.58 -21.05 -1.01
CA GLN A 148 8.80 -21.38 -1.74
C GLN A 148 10.03 -21.42 -0.82
N TRP A 149 10.13 -20.49 0.13
CA TRP A 149 11.18 -20.48 1.15
C TRP A 149 11.12 -21.70 2.07
N ALA A 150 9.93 -22.03 2.58
CA ALA A 150 9.74 -23.22 3.41
C ALA A 150 10.15 -24.51 2.67
N TRP A 151 9.78 -24.64 1.38
CA TRP A 151 10.18 -25.79 0.56
C TRP A 151 11.69 -25.84 0.32
N ALA A 152 12.30 -24.73 -0.07
CA ALA A 152 13.72 -24.67 -0.39
C ALA A 152 14.60 -24.94 0.83
N SER A 153 14.32 -24.29 1.97
CA SER A 153 15.08 -24.51 3.21
C SER A 153 14.89 -25.92 3.77
N GLY A 154 13.65 -26.45 3.72
CA GLY A 154 13.36 -27.83 4.10
C GLY A 154 14.09 -28.85 3.23
N PHE A 155 14.10 -28.66 1.91
CA PHE A 155 14.82 -29.52 0.97
C PHE A 155 16.32 -29.55 1.26
N VAL A 156 16.95 -28.38 1.36
CA VAL A 156 18.39 -28.28 1.60
C VAL A 156 18.80 -28.90 2.93
N SER A 157 18.01 -28.71 3.99
CA SER A 157 18.25 -29.37 5.28
C SER A 157 18.06 -30.88 5.19
N GLY A 158 17.08 -31.36 4.43
CA GLY A 158 16.78 -32.79 4.30
C GLY A 158 17.85 -33.60 3.56
N GLU A 159 18.63 -32.96 2.69
CA GLU A 159 19.72 -33.63 1.95
C GLU A 159 20.98 -33.89 2.80
N VAL A 160 21.07 -33.31 4.00
CA VAL A 160 22.28 -33.34 4.84
C VAL A 160 22.05 -33.90 6.25
N VAL A 161 20.81 -34.29 6.58
CA VAL A 161 20.40 -34.85 7.89
C VAL A 161 20.32 -36.37 7.84
#